data_AF-A0A0F9Q205-F1
#
_entry.id   AF-A0A0F9Q205-F1
#
_cell.length_a   1.000
_cell.length_b   1.000
_cell.length_c   1.000
_cell.angle_alpha   90.00
_cell.angle_beta   90.00
_cell.angle_gamma   90.00
#
_symmetry.space_group_name_H-M   'P 1'
#
loop_
_entity.id
_entity.type
_entity.pdbx_description
1 polymer ?
#
loop_
_entity_poly.entity_id
_entity_poly.type
_entity_poly.pdbx_seq_one_letter_code
_entity_poly.pdbx_strand_id
1 'polypeptide(L)'
;MVKDLPDFRIEAVGVGLEATSFRSGLDAAKPASPAKGDVWLATDTTILYVAFSAGSWTDIGALYLLLAGGTMSGAIAMGTEKITGLGDPTAAQDAATKTYVDDAAGLPNSASTPSRAIDTIYQNTTGNPILVSVVIFLDGATNERASIKIGSASPPTTVVGQARKVGGGVSQNTHTFLVPDNWFYEVLTVTSTPTISNWVEYP
;
A
#
# COMPACT_ATOMS: atom_id res chain seq x y z
N MET A 1 -68.79 -2.43 -38.76
CA MET A 1 -68.62 -1.48 -37.64
C MET A 1 -67.39 -1.92 -36.89
N VAL A 2 -66.28 -1.18 -36.96
CA VAL A 2 -65.04 -1.58 -36.28
C VAL A 2 -65.33 -1.50 -34.79
N LYS A 3 -65.08 -2.60 -34.07
CA LYS A 3 -65.24 -2.65 -32.62
C LYS A 3 -64.11 -1.81 -32.02
N ASP A 4 -64.45 -0.68 -31.41
CA ASP A 4 -63.48 0.14 -30.69
C ASP A 4 -62.75 -0.71 -29.65
N LEU A 5 -61.42 -0.63 -29.65
CA LEU A 5 -60.59 -1.25 -28.63
C LEU A 5 -60.83 -0.51 -27.31
N PRO A 6 -60.84 -1.21 -26.16
CA PRO A 6 -60.95 -0.54 -24.87
C PRO A 6 -59.69 0.30 -24.63
N ASP A 7 -59.89 1.59 -24.39
CA ASP A 7 -58.82 2.50 -23.95
C ASP A 7 -58.36 2.08 -22.55
N PHE A 8 -57.14 1.57 -22.46
CA PHE A 8 -56.50 1.25 -21.19
C PHE A 8 -55.93 2.55 -20.60
N ARG A 9 -56.67 3.21 -19.72
CA ARG A 9 -56.09 4.27 -18.89
C ARG A 9 -55.79 3.71 -17.49
N ILE A 10 -54.54 3.89 -17.06
CA ILE A 10 -54.14 3.63 -15.68
C ILE A 10 -54.50 4.89 -14.90
N GLU A 11 -55.55 4.84 -14.08
CA GLU A 11 -55.82 5.86 -13.06
C GLU A 11 -55.15 5.40 -11.76
N ALA A 12 -54.06 6.07 -11.37
CA ALA A 12 -53.58 6.01 -10.00
C ALA A 12 -54.47 6.96 -9.18
N VAL A 13 -55.15 6.42 -8.17
CA VAL A 13 -55.93 7.19 -7.19
C VAL A 13 -55.43 6.82 -5.80
N GLY A 14 -54.73 7.74 -5.16
CA GLY A 14 -54.20 7.54 -3.82
C GLY A 14 -53.53 8.80 -3.25
N VAL A 15 -53.93 9.12 -2.04
CA VAL A 15 -53.43 10.25 -1.25
C VAL A 15 -51.96 10.03 -0.85
N GLY A 16 -51.04 10.63 -1.61
CA GLY A 16 -49.63 10.80 -1.25
C GLY A 16 -48.63 10.31 -2.30
N LEU A 17 -47.83 11.24 -2.84
CA LEU A 17 -46.66 10.99 -3.70
C LEU A 17 -46.89 10.03 -4.90
N GLU A 18 -48.09 10.01 -5.47
CA GLU A 18 -48.33 9.27 -6.71
C GLU A 18 -47.66 9.96 -7.91
N ALA A 19 -47.23 9.16 -8.87
CA ALA A 19 -46.79 9.70 -10.14
C ALA A 19 -47.99 10.30 -10.88
N THR A 20 -47.96 11.61 -11.09
CA THR A 20 -49.04 12.37 -11.75
C THR A 20 -48.87 12.41 -13.26
N SER A 21 -47.65 12.21 -13.76
CA SER A 21 -47.39 12.04 -15.19
C SER A 21 -46.15 11.19 -15.43
N PHE A 22 -46.16 10.45 -16.55
CA PHE A 22 -44.99 9.79 -17.11
C PHE A 22 -44.76 10.34 -18.51
N ARG A 23 -43.65 11.02 -18.71
CA ARG A 23 -43.27 11.60 -20.00
C ARG A 23 -41.81 11.28 -20.33
N SER A 24 -41.47 11.40 -21.61
CA SER A 24 -40.11 11.20 -22.08
C SER A 24 -39.78 12.18 -23.20
N GLY A 25 -38.48 12.43 -23.38
CA GLY A 25 -37.97 13.31 -24.43
C GLY A 25 -36.50 13.65 -24.17
N LEU A 26 -35.98 14.65 -24.88
CA LEU A 26 -34.63 15.17 -24.62
C LEU A 26 -34.56 15.80 -23.21
N ASP A 27 -33.40 15.77 -22.56
CA ASP A 27 -33.22 16.35 -21.22
C ASP A 27 -33.56 17.85 -21.20
N ALA A 28 -33.10 18.58 -22.23
CA ALA A 28 -33.37 20.01 -22.39
C ALA A 28 -34.87 20.32 -22.63
N ALA A 29 -35.67 19.33 -23.02
CA ALA A 29 -37.10 19.49 -23.27
C ALA A 29 -37.96 19.25 -22.03
N LYS A 30 -37.37 18.88 -20.88
CA LYS A 30 -38.13 18.70 -19.65
C LYS A 30 -38.83 20.00 -19.23
N PRO A 31 -40.09 19.94 -18.74
CA PRO A 31 -40.79 21.12 -18.25
C PRO A 31 -39.96 21.87 -17.20
N ALA A 32 -39.78 23.18 -17.38
CA ALA A 32 -39.02 24.01 -16.42
C ALA A 32 -39.67 24.08 -15.03
N SER A 33 -41.00 23.91 -14.96
CA SER A 33 -41.79 23.92 -13.74
C SER A 33 -42.60 22.62 -13.62
N PRO A 34 -42.01 21.52 -13.16
CA PRO A 34 -42.75 20.27 -12.98
C PRO A 34 -43.78 20.39 -11.86
N ALA A 35 -44.90 19.69 -12.01
CA ALA A 35 -45.82 19.48 -10.89
C ALA A 35 -45.26 18.41 -9.96
N LYS A 36 -45.64 18.46 -8.68
CA LYS A 36 -45.34 17.37 -7.75
C LYS A 36 -45.92 16.06 -8.29
N GLY A 37 -45.10 15.01 -8.37
CA GLY A 37 -45.47 13.71 -8.90
C GLY A 37 -45.12 13.52 -10.38
N ASP A 38 -44.61 14.55 -11.07
CA ASP A 38 -44.18 14.38 -12.45
C ASP A 38 -42.93 13.50 -12.54
N VAL A 39 -42.93 12.61 -13.53
CA VAL A 39 -41.81 11.72 -13.88
C VAL A 39 -41.40 11.96 -15.32
N TRP A 40 -40.10 12.18 -15.54
CA TRP A 40 -39.53 12.42 -16.87
C TRP A 40 -38.35 11.50 -17.16
N LEU A 41 -38.42 10.75 -18.25
CA LEU A 41 -37.30 9.99 -18.78
C LEU A 41 -36.59 10.81 -19.88
N ALA A 42 -35.40 11.32 -19.58
CA ALA A 42 -34.55 11.96 -20.57
C ALA A 42 -33.90 10.89 -21.45
N THR A 43 -34.28 10.80 -22.72
CA THR A 43 -33.88 9.70 -23.62
C THR A 43 -32.46 9.85 -24.17
N ASP A 44 -31.93 11.06 -24.16
CA ASP A 44 -30.57 11.41 -24.61
C ASP A 44 -29.51 11.16 -23.53
N THR A 45 -29.81 11.52 -22.28
CA THR A 45 -28.93 11.32 -21.11
C THR A 45 -29.24 10.04 -20.35
N THR A 46 -30.34 9.37 -20.70
CA THR A 46 -30.85 8.16 -20.02
C THR A 46 -31.10 8.36 -18.53
N ILE A 47 -31.41 9.59 -18.12
CA ILE A 47 -31.69 9.96 -16.73
C ILE A 47 -33.19 9.91 -16.47
N LEU A 48 -33.58 9.34 -15.34
CA LEU A 48 -34.94 9.43 -14.81
C LEU A 48 -35.01 10.56 -13.78
N TYR A 49 -35.81 11.57 -14.07
CA TYR A 49 -36.10 12.67 -13.17
C TYR A 49 -37.46 12.49 -12.50
N VAL A 50 -37.53 12.84 -11.22
CA VAL A 50 -38.78 12.87 -10.46
C VAL A 50 -38.93 14.19 -9.71
N ALA A 51 -40.12 14.76 -9.75
CA ALA A 51 -40.46 15.97 -9.00
C ALA A 51 -41.14 15.62 -7.67
N PHE A 52 -40.36 15.49 -6.60
CA PHE A 52 -40.89 15.26 -5.24
C PHE A 52 -41.64 16.48 -4.68
N SER A 53 -41.33 17.67 -5.21
CA SER A 53 -42.02 18.94 -4.97
C SER A 53 -42.26 19.66 -6.29
N ALA A 54 -43.24 20.56 -6.33
CA ALA A 54 -43.46 21.39 -7.52
C ALA A 54 -42.24 22.29 -7.79
N GLY A 55 -41.92 22.50 -9.06
CA GLY A 55 -40.89 23.45 -9.51
C GLY A 55 -39.45 22.94 -9.53
N SER A 56 -39.17 21.71 -9.10
CA SER A 56 -37.81 21.14 -9.17
C SER A 56 -37.81 19.68 -9.55
N TRP A 57 -36.94 19.35 -10.51
CA TRP A 57 -36.58 17.97 -10.82
C TRP A 57 -35.49 17.48 -9.88
N THR A 58 -35.58 16.22 -9.45
CA THR A 58 -34.49 15.50 -8.80
C THR A 58 -34.00 14.43 -9.76
N ASP A 59 -32.71 14.46 -10.09
CA ASP A 59 -32.05 13.37 -10.81
C ASP A 59 -31.85 12.20 -9.83
N ILE A 60 -32.47 11.06 -10.13
CA ILE A 60 -32.32 9.87 -9.29
C ILE A 60 -30.87 9.34 -9.33
N GLY A 61 -30.15 9.50 -10.44
CA GLY A 61 -28.76 9.10 -10.61
C GLY A 61 -27.75 10.00 -9.88
N ALA A 62 -28.15 11.17 -9.41
CA ALA A 62 -27.29 12.08 -8.64
C ALA A 62 -27.25 11.77 -7.13
N LEU A 63 -28.11 10.88 -6.63
CA LEU A 63 -28.20 10.51 -5.21
C LEU A 63 -27.11 9.52 -4.76
N TYR A 64 -26.51 8.81 -5.71
CA TYR A 64 -25.50 7.77 -5.48
C TYR A 64 -24.50 7.75 -6.63
N LEU A 65 -23.30 7.25 -6.37
CA LEU A 65 -22.38 6.94 -7.46
C LEU A 65 -22.93 5.72 -8.22
N LEU A 66 -23.07 5.84 -9.54
CA LEU A 66 -23.54 4.74 -10.37
C LEU A 66 -22.57 3.55 -10.29
N LEU A 67 -23.08 2.32 -10.41
CA LEU A 67 -22.26 1.11 -10.48
C LEU A 67 -21.30 1.11 -11.69
N ALA A 68 -21.71 1.79 -12.77
CA ALA A 68 -20.85 2.02 -13.93
C ALA A 68 -19.68 3.00 -13.65
N GLY A 69 -19.62 3.58 -12.44
CA GLY A 69 -18.69 4.62 -12.06
C GLY A 69 -19.24 6.02 -12.33
N GLY A 70 -18.45 7.02 -11.92
CA GLY A 70 -18.75 8.43 -12.10
C GLY A 70 -17.59 9.28 -11.59
N THR A 71 -17.69 10.60 -11.77
CA THR A 71 -16.68 11.53 -11.23
C THR A 71 -17.04 11.87 -9.79
N MET A 72 -16.18 11.52 -8.84
CA MET A 72 -16.28 12.00 -7.46
C MET A 72 -15.57 13.35 -7.35
N SER A 73 -16.34 14.45 -7.47
CA SER A 73 -15.80 15.81 -7.27
C SER A 73 -15.98 16.24 -5.81
N GLY A 74 -14.90 16.75 -5.20
CA GLY A 74 -14.90 17.20 -3.81
C GLY A 74 -14.39 16.15 -2.81
N ALA A 75 -14.47 16.49 -1.53
CA ALA A 75 -14.00 15.62 -0.45
C ALA A 75 -14.96 14.46 -0.19
N ILE A 76 -14.42 13.26 0.00
CA ILE A 76 -15.18 12.06 0.37
C ILE A 76 -14.88 11.74 1.84
N ALA A 77 -15.89 11.85 2.71
CA ALA A 77 -15.77 11.48 4.11
C ALA A 77 -16.19 10.01 4.31
N MET A 78 -15.24 9.15 4.67
CA MET A 78 -15.46 7.69 4.85
C MET A 78 -15.70 7.25 6.30
N GLY A 79 -15.60 8.18 7.27
CA GLY A 79 -15.72 7.84 8.69
C GLY A 79 -14.71 6.76 9.11
N THR A 80 -15.19 5.74 9.83
CA THR A 80 -14.40 4.56 10.25
C THR A 80 -14.57 3.35 9.34
N GLU A 81 -15.20 3.53 8.18
CA GLU A 81 -15.51 2.44 7.25
C GLU A 81 -14.31 2.07 6.37
N LYS A 82 -14.26 0.79 5.97
CA LYS A 82 -13.19 0.25 5.12
C LYS A 82 -13.53 0.42 3.64
N ILE A 83 -12.51 0.67 2.83
CA ILE A 83 -12.56 0.49 1.37
C ILE A 83 -12.11 -0.94 1.07
N THR A 84 -13.03 -1.79 0.60
CA THR A 84 -12.77 -3.22 0.34
C THR A 84 -12.64 -3.51 -1.15
N GLY A 85 -11.86 -4.55 -1.52
CA GLY A 85 -11.70 -4.98 -2.92
C GLY A 85 -10.73 -4.14 -3.75
N LEU A 86 -9.87 -3.34 -3.10
CA LEU A 86 -8.82 -2.57 -3.76
C LEU A 86 -7.65 -3.50 -4.14
N GLY A 87 -7.21 -3.45 -5.40
CA GLY A 87 -6.02 -4.17 -5.86
C GLY A 87 -4.73 -3.44 -5.52
N ASP A 88 -3.59 -4.11 -5.70
CA ASP A 88 -2.29 -3.47 -5.51
C ASP A 88 -2.04 -2.40 -6.58
N PRO A 89 -1.51 -1.23 -6.20
CA PRO A 89 -1.26 -0.13 -7.13
C PRO A 89 -0.19 -0.52 -8.14
N THR A 90 -0.42 -0.17 -9.40
CA THR A 90 0.50 -0.41 -10.53
C THR A 90 0.94 0.89 -11.21
N ALA A 91 0.17 1.96 -11.04
CA ALA A 91 0.45 3.30 -11.53
C ALA A 91 0.58 4.31 -10.38
N ALA A 92 1.22 5.44 -10.66
CA ALA A 92 1.49 6.49 -9.67
C ALA A 92 0.21 7.18 -9.12
N GLN A 93 -0.92 7.05 -9.81
CA GLN A 93 -2.20 7.65 -9.43
C GLN A 93 -3.16 6.65 -8.78
N ASP A 94 -2.76 5.39 -8.61
CA ASP A 94 -3.59 4.37 -7.98
C ASP A 94 -3.67 4.60 -6.46
N ALA A 95 -4.81 4.24 -5.87
CA ALA A 95 -4.89 4.13 -4.42
C ALA A 95 -4.11 2.88 -3.96
N ALA A 96 -3.32 3.01 -2.90
CA ALA A 96 -2.54 1.91 -2.36
C ALA A 96 -3.28 1.18 -1.23
N THR A 97 -3.21 -0.15 -1.21
CA THR A 97 -3.65 -0.95 -0.06
C THR A 97 -2.70 -0.73 1.12
N LYS A 98 -3.19 -0.92 2.35
CA LYS A 98 -2.31 -0.85 3.54
C LYS A 98 -1.20 -1.89 3.46
N THR A 99 -1.50 -3.12 3.04
CA THR A 99 -0.52 -4.19 2.87
C THR A 99 0.57 -3.78 1.89
N TYR A 100 0.19 -3.27 0.70
CA TYR A 100 1.17 -2.79 -0.26
C TYR A 100 2.08 -1.72 0.35
N VAL A 101 1.52 -0.75 1.09
CA VAL A 101 2.35 0.28 1.73
C VAL A 101 3.22 -0.31 2.84
N ASP A 102 2.73 -1.23 3.67
CA ASP A 102 3.54 -1.82 4.74
C ASP A 102 4.70 -2.67 4.18
N ASP A 103 4.46 -3.37 3.07
CA ASP A 103 5.48 -4.18 2.38
C ASP A 103 6.44 -3.31 1.55
N ALA A 104 5.94 -2.31 0.83
CA ALA A 104 6.74 -1.40 0.01
C ALA A 104 7.48 -0.34 0.84
N ALA A 105 6.88 0.12 1.94
CA ALA A 105 7.54 0.92 2.97
C ALA A 105 8.32 0.04 3.94
N GLY A 106 8.71 -1.17 3.52
CA GLY A 106 9.86 -1.91 4.02
C GLY A 106 11.14 -1.08 3.92
N LEU A 107 11.21 0.03 4.66
CA LEU A 107 12.36 0.36 5.48
C LEU A 107 12.68 -0.93 6.18
N PRO A 108 13.75 -1.60 5.80
CA PRO A 108 13.90 -2.98 6.16
C PRO A 108 14.55 -2.96 7.56
N ASN A 109 13.78 -2.52 8.54
CA ASN A 109 14.19 -2.30 9.92
C ASN A 109 13.94 -3.54 10.79
N SER A 110 13.49 -4.63 10.18
CA SER A 110 13.44 -5.93 10.83
C SER A 110 14.83 -6.54 10.79
N ALA A 111 15.53 -6.41 11.90
CA ALA A 111 16.79 -7.07 12.17
C ALA A 111 16.70 -8.56 11.80
N SER A 112 17.57 -9.03 10.91
CA SER A 112 17.75 -10.46 10.66
C SER A 112 18.94 -10.97 11.48
N THR A 113 18.81 -12.14 12.09
CA THR A 113 19.88 -12.78 12.87
C THR A 113 20.35 -14.07 12.18
N PRO A 114 21.03 -13.97 11.03
CA PRO A 114 21.49 -15.14 10.30
C PRO A 114 22.57 -15.91 11.08
N SER A 115 22.64 -17.22 10.89
CA SER A 115 23.74 -18.05 11.41
C SER A 115 25.00 -17.81 10.58
N ARG A 116 25.82 -16.83 10.99
CA ARG A 116 27.08 -16.47 10.35
C ARG A 116 28.27 -16.98 11.16
N ALA A 117 29.36 -17.28 10.48
CA ALA A 117 30.59 -17.82 11.06
C ALA A 117 31.77 -16.89 10.77
N ILE A 118 32.80 -16.99 11.62
CA ILE A 118 34.09 -16.36 11.37
C ILE A 118 34.80 -17.07 10.21
N ASP A 119 35.73 -16.38 9.54
CA ASP A 119 36.50 -16.89 8.40
C ASP A 119 35.64 -17.31 7.19
N THR A 120 34.40 -16.81 7.14
CA THR A 120 33.47 -17.03 6.04
C THR A 120 33.12 -15.70 5.39
N ILE A 121 33.21 -15.65 4.06
CA ILE A 121 32.87 -14.49 3.26
C ILE A 121 31.38 -14.54 2.92
N TYR A 122 30.68 -13.44 3.17
CA TYR A 122 29.29 -13.22 2.80
C TYR A 122 29.19 -12.09 1.76
N GLN A 123 28.09 -12.06 1.03
CA GLN A 123 27.78 -10.99 0.08
C GLN A 123 26.42 -10.38 0.40
N ASN A 124 26.33 -9.06 0.33
CA ASN A 124 25.03 -8.38 0.37
C ASN A 124 24.38 -8.50 -1.01
N THR A 125 23.20 -9.13 -1.07
CA THR A 125 22.41 -9.33 -2.29
C THR A 125 20.98 -8.79 -2.13
N THR A 126 20.77 -7.85 -1.23
CA THR A 126 19.42 -7.37 -0.87
C THR A 126 18.92 -6.29 -1.84
N GLY A 127 19.77 -5.78 -2.73
CA GLY A 127 19.46 -4.64 -3.59
C GLY A 127 19.60 -3.29 -2.89
N ASN A 128 19.92 -3.28 -1.59
CA ASN A 128 20.09 -2.09 -0.76
C ASN A 128 21.35 -2.21 0.11
N PRO A 129 21.94 -1.10 0.58
CA PRO A 129 23.01 -1.16 1.56
C PRO A 129 22.48 -1.64 2.91
N ILE A 130 23.12 -2.65 3.51
CA ILE A 130 22.75 -3.16 4.82
C ILE A 130 23.70 -2.65 5.91
N LEU A 131 23.19 -2.45 7.13
CA LEU A 131 24.00 -2.23 8.32
C LEU A 131 24.21 -3.57 9.04
N VAL A 132 25.46 -3.97 9.23
CA VAL A 132 25.82 -5.21 9.91
C VAL A 132 26.33 -4.88 11.31
N SER A 133 25.81 -5.56 12.33
CA SER A 133 26.29 -5.50 13.70
C SER A 133 26.75 -6.87 14.17
N VAL A 134 28.01 -6.99 14.55
CA VAL A 134 28.62 -8.24 15.01
C VAL A 134 29.21 -8.08 16.41
N VAL A 135 29.05 -9.10 17.24
CA VAL A 135 29.73 -9.21 18.53
C VAL A 135 30.78 -10.30 18.47
N ILE A 136 32.04 -9.90 18.60
CA ILE A 136 33.22 -10.77 18.57
C ILE A 136 33.69 -11.03 20.00
N PHE A 137 33.83 -12.30 20.35
CA PHE A 137 34.37 -12.76 21.62
C PHE A 137 35.83 -13.19 21.45
N LEU A 138 36.69 -12.66 22.32
CA LEU A 138 38.11 -13.01 22.43
C LEU A 138 38.36 -13.58 23.84
N ASP A 139 38.41 -14.90 23.96
CA ASP A 139 38.62 -15.65 25.21
C ASP A 139 39.95 -16.43 25.23
N GLY A 140 40.65 -16.51 24.11
CA GLY A 140 41.93 -17.19 23.97
C GLY A 140 43.10 -16.47 24.65
N ALA A 141 44.31 -16.70 24.14
CA ALA A 141 45.52 -16.13 24.70
C ALA A 141 45.55 -14.58 24.67
N THR A 142 46.45 -13.98 25.44
CA THR A 142 46.79 -12.56 25.25
C THR A 142 47.17 -12.31 23.80
N ASN A 143 46.65 -11.24 23.18
CA ASN A 143 46.84 -10.89 21.77
C ASN A 143 46.06 -11.76 20.75
N GLU A 144 44.94 -12.37 21.15
CA GLU A 144 43.91 -12.85 20.22
C GLU A 144 43.25 -11.68 19.46
N ARG A 145 43.03 -11.87 18.15
CA ARG A 145 42.62 -10.79 17.24
C ARG A 145 41.73 -11.28 16.10
N ALA A 146 40.77 -10.43 15.74
CA ALA A 146 39.97 -10.55 14.53
C ALA A 146 39.94 -9.22 13.77
N SER A 147 39.75 -9.26 12.46
CA SER A 147 39.53 -8.09 11.61
C SER A 147 38.23 -8.22 10.83
N ILE A 148 37.53 -7.13 10.68
CA ILE A 148 36.31 -7.03 9.87
C ILE A 148 36.71 -6.41 8.56
N LYS A 149 36.39 -7.09 7.46
CA LYS A 149 36.72 -6.62 6.12
C LYS A 149 35.48 -6.50 5.25
N ILE A 150 35.48 -5.50 4.38
CA ILE A 150 34.51 -5.33 3.31
C ILE A 150 35.21 -5.07 1.97
N GLY A 151 34.50 -5.26 0.86
CA GLY A 151 35.00 -4.87 -0.45
C GLY A 151 34.04 -5.24 -1.59
N SER A 152 34.23 -4.61 -2.75
CA SER A 152 33.47 -4.92 -3.97
C SER A 152 33.91 -6.21 -4.66
N ALA A 153 34.92 -6.90 -4.14
CA ALA A 153 35.44 -8.16 -4.67
C ALA A 153 35.64 -9.19 -3.55
N SER A 154 35.61 -10.48 -3.91
CA SER A 154 35.91 -11.59 -3.03
C SER A 154 37.33 -12.10 -3.27
N PRO A 155 38.21 -12.21 -2.25
CA PRO A 155 37.97 -11.86 -0.85
C PRO A 155 38.00 -10.33 -0.60
N PRO A 156 37.22 -9.83 0.37
CA PRO A 156 37.24 -8.42 0.75
C PRO A 156 38.58 -8.02 1.40
N THR A 157 39.07 -6.82 1.11
CA THR A 157 40.40 -6.36 1.56
C THR A 157 40.38 -5.12 2.45
N THR A 158 39.30 -4.34 2.44
CA THR A 158 39.21 -3.09 3.21
C THR A 158 38.87 -3.39 4.65
N VAL A 159 39.79 -3.15 5.58
CA VAL A 159 39.56 -3.33 7.01
C VAL A 159 38.72 -2.17 7.56
N VAL A 160 37.57 -2.47 8.16
CA VAL A 160 36.63 -1.49 8.73
C VAL A 160 36.47 -1.61 10.24
N GLY A 161 37.00 -2.68 10.84
CA GLY A 161 36.99 -2.88 12.28
C GLY A 161 38.04 -3.91 12.70
N GLN A 162 38.50 -3.83 13.94
CA GLN A 162 39.41 -4.81 14.52
C GLN A 162 39.06 -5.03 15.99
N ALA A 163 39.07 -6.29 16.40
CA ALA A 163 38.97 -6.69 17.80
C ALA A 163 40.35 -7.21 18.25
N ARG A 164 40.84 -6.72 19.39
CA ARG A 164 42.14 -7.14 19.94
C ARG A 164 42.08 -7.27 21.46
N LYS A 165 42.47 -8.44 21.95
CA LYS A 165 42.66 -8.68 23.38
C LYS A 165 44.05 -8.19 23.82
N VAL A 166 44.09 -7.17 24.68
CA VAL A 166 45.34 -6.57 25.20
C VAL A 166 45.74 -7.04 26.61
N GLY A 167 44.89 -7.82 27.29
CA GLY A 167 45.14 -8.33 28.65
C GLY A 167 44.52 -9.71 28.88
N GLY A 168 44.49 -10.15 30.15
CA GLY A 168 43.79 -11.37 30.56
C GLY A 168 42.27 -11.22 30.62
N GLY A 169 41.54 -12.34 30.77
CA GLY A 169 40.07 -12.37 30.85
C GLY A 169 39.36 -12.32 29.49
N VAL A 170 38.02 -12.33 29.46
CA VAL A 170 37.24 -12.30 28.21
C VAL A 170 37.12 -10.87 27.68
N SER A 171 37.28 -10.67 26.37
CA SER A 171 36.98 -9.40 25.70
C SER A 171 35.84 -9.56 24.70
N GLN A 172 34.77 -8.77 24.86
CA GLN A 172 33.66 -8.68 23.91
C GLN A 172 33.74 -7.36 23.16
N ASN A 173 33.67 -7.42 21.83
CA ASN A 173 33.78 -6.25 20.98
C ASN A 173 32.59 -6.20 20.03
N THR A 174 31.79 -5.13 20.12
CA THR A 174 30.69 -4.88 19.19
C THR A 174 31.17 -3.96 18.09
N HIS A 175 30.96 -4.37 16.84
CA HIS A 175 31.27 -3.56 15.67
C HIS A 175 30.04 -3.41 14.79
N THR A 176 29.81 -2.19 14.30
CA THR A 176 28.74 -1.88 13.37
C THR A 176 29.32 -1.23 12.13
N PHE A 177 28.96 -1.72 10.94
CA PHE A 177 29.51 -1.27 9.67
C PHE A 177 28.49 -1.37 8.55
N LEU A 178 28.58 -0.48 7.56
CA LEU A 178 27.72 -0.49 6.39
C LEU A 178 28.32 -1.38 5.29
N VAL A 179 27.49 -2.21 4.66
CA VAL A 179 27.86 -3.03 3.51
C VAL A 179 26.97 -2.64 2.33
N PRO A 180 27.51 -1.94 1.32
CA PRO A 180 26.76 -1.63 0.10
C PRO A 180 26.22 -2.87 -0.60
N ASP A 181 25.21 -2.69 -1.46
CA ASP A 181 24.72 -3.79 -2.29
C ASP A 181 25.83 -4.38 -3.17
N ASN A 182 25.80 -5.70 -3.36
CA ASN A 182 26.80 -6.51 -4.06
C ASN A 182 28.22 -6.54 -3.45
N TRP A 183 28.45 -5.92 -2.29
CA TRP A 183 29.74 -6.00 -1.60
C TRP A 183 29.88 -7.28 -0.78
N PHE A 184 31.11 -7.75 -0.67
CA PHE A 184 31.53 -8.85 0.16
C PHE A 184 32.00 -8.36 1.53
N TYR A 185 31.77 -9.16 2.56
CA TYR A 185 32.14 -8.85 3.93
C TYR A 185 32.46 -10.13 4.72
N GLU A 186 33.40 -10.02 5.65
CA GLU A 186 33.80 -11.13 6.52
C GLU A 186 34.30 -10.61 7.88
N VAL A 187 34.24 -11.47 8.88
CA VAL A 187 35.09 -11.37 10.07
C VAL A 187 36.18 -12.42 9.91
N LEU A 188 37.43 -11.98 9.87
CA LEU A 188 38.60 -12.83 9.65
C LEU A 188 39.41 -12.96 10.94
N THR A 189 39.74 -14.19 11.30
CA THR A 189 40.71 -14.53 12.34
C THR A 189 42.09 -14.01 11.96
N VAL A 190 42.72 -13.25 12.86
CA VAL A 190 44.09 -12.79 12.69
C VAL A 190 45.05 -13.60 13.55
N THR A 191 44.67 -13.88 14.79
CA THR A 191 45.44 -14.70 15.73
C THR A 191 44.50 -15.47 16.67
N SER A 192 44.92 -16.67 17.08
CA SER A 192 44.18 -17.55 18.00
C SER A 192 42.81 -17.99 17.46
N THR A 193 41.76 -18.04 18.28
CA THR A 193 40.45 -18.64 17.94
C THR A 193 39.29 -17.74 18.37
N PRO A 194 39.19 -16.52 17.81
CA PRO A 194 38.07 -15.63 18.08
C PRO A 194 36.73 -16.27 17.66
N THR A 195 35.66 -15.93 18.36
CA THR A 195 34.31 -16.45 18.07
C THR A 195 33.30 -15.33 17.89
N ILE A 196 32.16 -15.66 17.28
CA ILE A 196 31.03 -14.75 17.09
C ILE A 196 29.91 -15.23 17.98
N SER A 197 29.36 -14.34 18.81
CA SER A 197 28.22 -14.67 19.67
C SER A 197 26.90 -14.18 19.10
N ASN A 198 26.94 -13.12 18.29
CA ASN A 198 25.76 -12.50 17.71
C ASN A 198 26.14 -11.83 16.38
N TRP A 199 25.28 -12.01 15.39
CA TRP A 199 25.38 -11.36 14.09
C TRP A 199 24.00 -10.91 13.67
N VAL A 200 23.87 -9.62 13.41
CA VAL A 200 22.61 -9.00 13.03
C VAL A 200 22.80 -8.18 11.78
N GLU A 201 21.94 -8.38 10.79
CA GLU A 201 21.90 -7.62 9.54
C GLU A 201 20.60 -6.82 9.52
N TYR A 202 20.73 -5.50 9.45
CA TYR A 202 19.64 -4.55 9.27
C TYR A 202 19.65 -4.14 7.80
N PRO A 203 18.64 -4.53 7.02
CA PRO A 203 18.64 -4.26 5.61
C PRO A 203 18.60 -2.76 5.21
#